data_AF-A0A7S3HNA0-F1
#
_entry.id   AF-A0A7S3HNA0-F1
#
_cell.length_a   1.000
_cell.length_b   1.000
_cell.length_c   1.000
_cell.angle_alpha   90.00
_cell.angle_beta   90.00
_cell.angle_gamma   90.00
#
_symmetry.space_group_name_H-M   'P 1'
#
loop_
_entity.id
_entity.type
_entity.pdbx_description
1 polymer ?
#
loop_
_entity_poly.entity_id
_entity_poly.type
_entity_poly.pdbx_seq_one_letter_code
_entity_poly.pdbx_strand_id
1 'polypeptide(L)'
;FIDDSIPILGVNSDPSRLEEIFGDEKKDERRSRGALCGITATNVHATLPQILYGDISPGLRSRIQCLVRSTYTETRLPPSLNDLLITQPIPAAVSRFRLALCKGKAKPSFNINDDEDELFSFNVWSSGMWIATPSGSSAAIFNAGGFKMDIRSRNLQYMVREHMIEEGMTHHLKSAGHSIIRPDEMLKLRWNSQNGAVYVDGQHFKHNLELGDEIRVDSHAPYLKIFDQRS
;
A
#
# COMPACT_ATOMS: atom_id res chain seq x y z
N PHE A 1 -8.72 -6.16 13.87
CA PHE A 1 -8.58 -5.24 12.72
C PHE A 1 -9.90 -4.55 12.50
N ILE A 2 -9.91 -3.29 12.05
CA ILE A 2 -11.15 -2.56 11.75
C ILE A 2 -11.70 -3.11 10.42
N ASP A 3 -12.93 -3.63 10.47
CA ASP A 3 -13.66 -4.10 9.29
C ASP A 3 -14.29 -2.92 8.52
N ASP A 4 -15.20 -3.20 7.59
CA ASP A 4 -15.90 -2.17 6.81
C ASP A 4 -17.19 -1.67 7.49
N SER A 5 -17.46 -2.07 8.73
CA SER A 5 -18.68 -1.68 9.46
C SER A 5 -18.52 -0.35 10.21
N ILE A 6 -17.31 -0.05 10.72
CA ILE A 6 -17.04 1.10 11.60
C ILE A 6 -16.43 2.26 10.82
N PRO A 7 -17.11 3.43 10.74
CA PRO A 7 -16.50 4.64 10.19
C PRO A 7 -15.49 5.26 11.17
N ILE A 8 -14.38 5.78 10.64
CA ILE A 8 -13.32 6.42 11.41
C ILE A 8 -13.27 7.90 11.13
N LEU A 9 -13.13 8.72 12.17
CA LEU A 9 -12.83 10.15 12.07
C LEU A 9 -11.45 10.42 12.67
N GLY A 10 -10.52 10.86 11.82
CA GLY A 10 -9.24 11.38 12.30
C GLY A 10 -9.34 12.86 12.64
N VAL A 11 -8.83 13.25 13.82
CA VAL A 11 -8.71 14.66 14.24
C VAL A 11 -7.24 15.05 14.25
N ASN A 12 -6.86 16.02 13.41
CA ASN A 12 -5.52 16.58 13.44
C ASN A 12 -5.43 17.61 14.59
N SER A 13 -4.81 17.21 15.70
CA SER A 13 -4.71 18.02 16.91
C SER A 13 -3.82 19.25 16.74
N ASP A 14 -2.81 19.19 15.87
CA ASP A 14 -1.88 20.29 15.64
C ASP A 14 -1.50 20.39 14.14
N PRO A 15 -2.40 20.96 13.31
CA PRO A 15 -2.17 21.06 11.88
C PRO A 15 -0.98 21.99 11.56
N SER A 16 -0.25 21.65 10.49
CA SER A 16 0.75 22.54 9.90
C SER A 16 0.12 23.88 9.50
N ARG A 17 0.83 24.97 9.76
CA ARG A 17 0.35 26.32 9.46
C ARG A 17 0.66 26.71 8.02
N LEU A 18 -0.06 27.70 7.48
CA LEU A 18 0.15 28.14 6.09
C LEU A 18 1.55 28.74 5.91
N GLU A 19 2.04 29.48 6.91
CA GLU A 19 3.36 30.10 6.88
C GLU A 19 4.49 29.05 6.84
N GLU A 20 4.30 27.91 7.50
CA GLU A 20 5.27 26.79 7.52
C GLU A 20 5.26 25.94 6.25
N ILE A 21 4.19 26.01 5.45
CA ILE A 21 4.04 25.24 4.21
C ILE A 21 4.60 26.00 3.02
N PHE A 22 4.43 27.33 2.99
CA PHE A 22 4.78 28.18 1.85
C PHE A 22 5.88 29.20 2.13
N GLY A 23 6.26 29.41 3.39
CA GLY A 23 7.32 30.33 3.78
C GLY A 23 8.68 29.66 3.93
N ASP A 24 9.72 30.49 4.05
CA ASP A 24 11.09 30.09 4.39
C ASP A 24 11.29 29.84 5.90
N GLU A 25 10.21 29.90 6.69
CA GLU A 25 10.28 29.67 8.13
C GLU A 25 10.59 28.21 8.45
N LYS A 26 11.31 28.00 9.56
CA LYS A 26 11.60 26.65 10.07
C LYS A 26 10.30 25.94 10.40
N LYS A 27 9.97 24.94 9.59
CA LYS A 27 8.85 24.03 9.83
C LYS A 27 9.04 23.32 11.17
N ASP A 28 8.05 23.40 12.05
CA ASP A 28 8.01 22.58 13.27
C ASP A 28 7.71 21.13 12.88
N GLU A 29 8.71 20.26 12.98
CA GLU A 29 8.60 18.84 12.60
C GLU A 29 7.58 18.05 13.43
N ARG A 30 7.10 18.61 14.55
CA ARG A 30 6.05 18.00 15.38
C ARG A 30 4.64 18.23 14.81
N ARG A 31 4.46 19.22 13.93
CA ARG A 31 3.19 19.50 13.25
C ARG A 31 3.05 18.63 12.02
N SER A 32 1.81 18.23 11.72
CA SER A 32 1.55 17.38 10.56
C SER A 32 0.41 17.91 9.70
N ARG A 33 0.44 17.54 8.42
CA ARG A 33 -0.67 17.81 7.51
C ARG A 33 -1.93 17.01 7.88
N GLY A 34 -1.79 15.82 8.46
CA GLY A 34 -2.91 14.93 8.78
C GLY A 34 -3.75 14.57 7.54
N ALA A 35 -3.12 14.02 6.50
CA ALA A 35 -3.77 13.80 5.19
C ALA A 35 -5.05 12.93 5.23
N LEU A 36 -5.20 12.10 6.27
CA LEU A 36 -6.35 11.24 6.50
C LEU A 36 -7.24 11.72 7.67
N CYS A 37 -6.97 12.91 8.22
CA CYS A 37 -7.82 13.53 9.22
C CYS A 37 -8.93 14.32 8.50
N GLY A 38 -10.20 14.05 8.84
CA GLY A 38 -11.33 14.81 8.31
C GLY A 38 -11.46 16.19 8.91
N ILE A 39 -11.01 16.33 10.16
CA ILE A 39 -11.15 17.57 10.93
C ILE A 39 -9.86 17.88 11.68
N THR A 40 -9.78 19.09 12.23
CA THR A 40 -8.67 19.60 13.02
C THR A 40 -9.17 20.02 14.41
N ALA A 41 -8.24 20.30 15.33
CA ALA A 41 -8.57 20.92 16.61
C ALA A 41 -9.33 22.25 16.47
N THR A 42 -9.19 22.94 15.32
CA THR A 42 -9.81 24.26 15.09
C THR A 42 -11.26 24.16 14.60
N ASN A 43 -11.67 23.07 13.95
CA ASN A 43 -13.03 22.94 13.39
C ASN A 43 -13.84 21.77 13.98
N VAL A 44 -13.28 21.01 14.93
CA VAL A 44 -13.94 19.87 15.58
C VAL A 44 -15.30 20.24 16.18
N HIS A 45 -15.40 21.39 16.86
CA HIS A 45 -16.63 21.82 17.51
C HIS A 45 -17.78 22.07 16.51
N ALA A 46 -17.46 22.55 15.31
CA ALA A 46 -18.45 22.85 14.28
C ALA A 46 -18.83 21.62 13.45
N THR A 47 -17.86 20.74 13.19
CA THR A 47 -18.01 19.66 12.19
C THR A 47 -18.42 18.33 12.82
N LEU A 48 -18.00 18.05 14.05
CA LEU A 48 -18.34 16.79 14.73
C LEU A 48 -19.85 16.60 14.89
N PRO A 49 -20.65 17.62 15.27
CA PRO A 49 -22.11 17.45 15.35
C PRO A 49 -22.73 17.05 14.01
N GLN A 50 -22.28 17.66 12.91
CA GLN A 50 -22.78 17.33 11.56
C GLN A 50 -22.52 15.86 11.19
N ILE A 51 -21.35 15.33 11.58
CA ILE A 51 -21.03 13.90 11.41
C ILE A 51 -21.96 13.02 12.28
N LEU A 52 -22.16 13.39 13.55
CA LEU A 52 -22.98 12.61 14.48
C LEU A 52 -24.47 12.62 14.11
N TYR A 53 -24.97 13.72 13.55
CA TYR A 53 -26.34 13.84 13.06
C TYR A 53 -26.53 13.26 11.65
N GLY A 54 -25.45 12.87 10.97
CA GLY A 54 -25.49 12.22 9.66
C GLY A 54 -25.54 13.17 8.46
N ASP A 55 -25.29 14.46 8.66
CA ASP A 55 -25.22 15.47 7.58
C ASP A 55 -24.01 15.24 6.67
N ILE A 56 -22.95 14.64 7.22
CA ILE A 56 -21.73 14.27 6.51
C ILE A 56 -21.61 12.75 6.54
N SER A 57 -21.33 12.16 5.37
CA SER A 57 -21.12 10.72 5.21
C SER A 57 -19.63 10.40 5.02
N PRO A 58 -19.16 9.23 5.51
CA PRO A 58 -17.77 8.83 5.35
C PRO A 58 -17.50 8.39 3.90
N GLY A 59 -16.31 8.71 3.41
CA GLY A 59 -15.79 8.15 2.17
C GLY A 59 -15.35 6.70 2.34
N LEU A 60 -15.19 5.99 1.21
CA LEU A 60 -14.62 4.65 1.15
C LEU A 60 -13.17 4.72 0.67
N ARG A 61 -12.26 4.03 1.37
CA ARG A 61 -10.86 3.89 0.97
C ARG A 61 -10.51 2.44 0.76
N SER A 62 -9.97 2.12 -0.42
CA SER A 62 -9.47 0.79 -0.73
C SER A 62 -8.27 0.47 0.16
N ARG A 63 -8.15 -0.80 0.54
CA ARG A 63 -7.02 -1.32 1.32
C ARG A 63 -6.32 -2.44 0.55
N ILE A 64 -5.04 -2.64 0.84
CA ILE A 64 -4.28 -3.75 0.30
C ILE A 64 -4.55 -4.97 1.17
N GLN A 65 -4.91 -6.08 0.56
CA GLN A 65 -4.84 -7.39 1.20
C GLN A 65 -3.52 -8.06 0.82
N CYS A 66 -2.79 -8.54 1.82
CA CYS A 66 -1.61 -9.38 1.63
C CYS A 66 -1.79 -10.73 2.33
N LEU A 67 -1.35 -11.78 1.65
CA LEU A 67 -1.30 -13.14 2.15
C LEU A 67 0.13 -13.65 2.00
N VAL A 68 0.70 -14.19 3.07
CA VAL A 68 2.02 -14.83 3.04
C VAL A 68 1.82 -16.31 3.30
N ARG A 69 2.27 -17.15 2.36
CA ARG A 69 2.29 -18.59 2.49
C ARG A 69 3.72 -19.06 2.61
N SER A 70 4.03 -19.58 3.79
CA SER A 70 5.26 -20.30 4.06
C SER A 70 5.05 -21.80 3.94
N THR A 71 6.12 -22.58 4.09
CA THR A 71 6.10 -24.05 3.98
C THR A 71 4.99 -24.71 4.79
N TYR A 72 4.69 -24.20 5.99
CA TYR A 72 3.75 -24.82 6.93
C TYR A 72 2.56 -23.94 7.32
N THR A 73 2.58 -22.66 6.96
CA THR A 73 1.62 -21.68 7.48
C THR A 73 1.18 -20.72 6.40
N GLU A 74 -0.09 -20.34 6.46
CA GLU A 74 -0.61 -19.22 5.69
C GLU A 74 -1.04 -18.11 6.65
N THR A 75 -0.45 -16.94 6.47
CA THR A 75 -0.70 -15.77 7.30
C THR A 75 -1.36 -14.69 6.46
N ARG A 76 -2.62 -14.37 6.78
CA ARG A 76 -3.28 -13.17 6.26
C ARG A 76 -2.79 -11.96 7.04
N LEU A 77 -2.12 -11.04 6.36
CA LEU A 77 -1.63 -9.80 6.98
C LEU A 77 -2.80 -8.82 7.20
N PRO A 78 -2.66 -7.88 8.15
CA PRO A 78 -3.56 -6.74 8.28
C PRO A 78 -3.82 -6.07 6.93
N PRO A 79 -5.05 -5.62 6.66
CA PRO A 79 -5.30 -4.70 5.56
C PRO A 79 -4.48 -3.42 5.71
N SER A 80 -3.63 -3.12 4.72
CA SER A 80 -2.88 -1.86 4.67
C SER A 80 -3.74 -0.74 4.08
N LEU A 81 -3.72 0.43 4.71
CA LEU A 81 -4.38 1.63 4.23
C LEU A 81 -3.54 2.44 3.24
N ASN A 82 -2.22 2.46 3.42
CA ASN A 82 -1.30 3.24 2.60
C ASN A 82 -0.50 2.34 1.68
N ASP A 83 0.40 1.54 2.24
CA ASP A 83 1.37 0.78 1.46
C ASP A 83 1.89 -0.50 2.15
N LEU A 84 2.49 -1.34 1.30
CA LEU A 84 3.33 -2.46 1.67
C LEU A 84 4.74 -2.24 1.14
N LEU A 85 5.75 -2.52 1.97
CA LEU A 85 7.13 -2.68 1.53
C LEU A 85 7.56 -4.14 1.66
N ILE A 86 7.92 -4.76 0.56
CA ILE A 86 8.52 -6.09 0.53
C ILE A 86 10.01 -5.93 0.22
N THR A 87 10.87 -6.26 1.18
CA THR A 87 12.30 -5.99 1.05
C THR A 87 13.17 -6.91 1.90
N GLN A 88 14.45 -6.95 1.58
CA GLN A 88 15.50 -7.27 2.53
C GLN A 88 15.62 -6.13 3.56
N PRO A 89 15.50 -6.39 4.88
CA PRO A 89 15.70 -5.38 5.92
C PRO A 89 17.11 -4.77 6.01
N ILE A 90 18.14 -5.48 5.54
CA ILE A 90 19.53 -5.05 5.51
C ILE A 90 19.78 -4.28 4.20
N PRO A 91 20.06 -2.96 4.23
CA PRO A 91 20.20 -2.16 3.01
C PRO A 91 21.34 -2.61 2.09
N ALA A 92 22.38 -3.23 2.65
CA ALA A 92 23.50 -3.78 1.90
C ALA A 92 23.19 -5.14 1.22
N ALA A 93 22.00 -5.70 1.43
CA ALA A 93 21.57 -6.97 0.87
C ALA A 93 20.52 -6.79 -0.24
N VAL A 94 20.54 -7.72 -1.20
CA VAL A 94 19.64 -7.69 -2.36
C VAL A 94 18.36 -8.45 -2.06
N SER A 95 17.22 -7.84 -2.37
CA SER A 95 15.92 -8.53 -2.43
C SER A 95 15.85 -9.34 -3.70
N ARG A 96 15.67 -10.66 -3.59
CA ARG A 96 15.52 -11.56 -4.73
C ARG A 96 14.15 -12.19 -4.68
N PHE A 97 13.38 -12.08 -5.76
CA PHE A 97 12.08 -12.73 -5.87
C PHE A 97 11.68 -12.89 -7.33
N ARG A 98 10.77 -13.84 -7.61
CA ARG A 98 10.06 -13.87 -8.89
C ARG A 98 8.76 -13.09 -8.73
N LEU A 99 8.51 -12.13 -9.60
CA LEU A 99 7.27 -11.36 -9.66
C LEU A 99 6.40 -11.90 -10.79
N ALA A 100 5.10 -12.05 -10.54
CA ALA A 100 4.10 -12.34 -11.55
C ALA A 100 2.86 -11.47 -11.34
N LEU A 101 2.27 -10.99 -12.44
CA LEU A 101 0.93 -10.41 -12.43
C LEU A 101 -0.03 -11.44 -13.00
N CYS A 102 -1.05 -11.80 -12.23
CA CYS A 102 -2.04 -12.78 -12.62
C CYS A 102 -3.41 -12.12 -12.72
N LYS A 103 -4.24 -12.58 -13.65
CA LYS A 103 -5.63 -12.18 -13.82
C LYS A 103 -6.55 -13.32 -13.42
N GLY A 104 -7.60 -13.04 -12.67
CA GLY A 104 -8.54 -14.07 -12.21
C GLY A 104 -9.74 -13.52 -11.45
N LYS A 105 -10.60 -14.40 -10.96
CA LYS A 105 -11.73 -14.00 -10.09
C LYS A 105 -11.18 -13.55 -8.74
N ALA A 106 -10.91 -12.27 -8.62
CA ALA A 106 -10.38 -11.69 -7.40
C ALA A 106 -11.44 -11.75 -6.29
N LYS A 107 -11.28 -12.74 -5.41
CA LYS A 107 -12.11 -12.93 -4.22
C LYS A 107 -11.28 -12.55 -2.99
N PRO A 108 -11.90 -12.05 -1.91
CA PRO A 108 -11.23 -11.88 -0.64
C PRO A 108 -10.71 -13.27 -0.22
N SER A 109 -9.39 -13.44 -0.07
CA SER A 109 -8.69 -14.75 -0.09
C SER A 109 -8.83 -15.44 -1.43
N PHE A 110 -7.77 -15.43 -2.23
CA PHE A 110 -7.66 -16.32 -3.36
C PHE A 110 -7.85 -17.76 -2.91
N ASN A 111 -8.99 -18.34 -3.28
CA ASN A 111 -9.17 -19.77 -3.25
C ASN A 111 -8.21 -20.33 -4.30
N ILE A 112 -7.32 -21.22 -3.89
CA ILE A 112 -6.11 -21.63 -4.62
C ILE A 112 -6.45 -22.49 -5.86
N ASN A 113 -7.73 -22.69 -6.14
CA ASN A 113 -8.27 -23.63 -7.12
C ASN A 113 -8.98 -22.93 -8.30
N ASP A 114 -8.92 -21.60 -8.41
CA ASP A 114 -9.46 -20.90 -9.58
C ASP A 114 -8.35 -20.85 -10.66
N ASP A 115 -8.70 -21.14 -11.92
CA ASP A 115 -7.80 -20.92 -13.07
C ASP A 115 -7.40 -19.44 -13.12
N GLU A 116 -6.10 -19.18 -13.06
CA GLU A 116 -5.53 -17.84 -13.14
C GLU A 116 -4.63 -17.72 -14.36
N ASP A 117 -4.83 -16.66 -15.13
CA ASP A 117 -4.00 -16.36 -16.28
C ASP A 117 -2.79 -15.52 -15.84
N GLU A 118 -1.58 -16.09 -15.90
CA GLU A 118 -0.35 -15.31 -15.72
C GLU A 118 -0.17 -14.36 -16.91
N LEU A 119 -0.30 -13.06 -16.67
CA LEU A 119 -0.12 -12.03 -17.69
C LEU A 119 1.35 -11.82 -18.03
N PHE A 120 2.21 -11.86 -17.02
CA PHE A 120 3.66 -11.90 -17.15
C PHE A 120 4.30 -12.42 -15.87
N SER A 121 5.56 -12.88 -15.97
CA SER A 121 6.44 -13.03 -14.82
C SER A 121 7.90 -12.79 -15.16
N PHE A 122 8.69 -12.35 -14.17
CA PHE A 122 10.14 -12.17 -14.30
C PHE A 122 10.84 -12.24 -12.94
N ASN A 123 12.15 -12.51 -12.97
CA ASN A 123 12.99 -12.48 -11.79
C ASN A 123 13.41 -11.05 -11.46
N VAL A 124 13.45 -10.74 -10.17
CA VAL A 124 13.78 -9.42 -9.63
C VAL A 124 14.97 -9.52 -8.70
N TRP A 125 15.93 -8.62 -8.91
CA TRP A 125 17.01 -8.32 -7.99
C TRP A 125 17.04 -6.82 -7.70
N SER A 126 16.67 -6.42 -6.49
CA SER A 126 16.30 -5.02 -6.24
C SER A 126 16.50 -4.62 -4.78
N SER A 127 16.28 -3.35 -4.45
CA SER A 127 16.19 -2.89 -3.05
C SER A 127 14.81 -3.09 -2.43
N GLY A 128 13.98 -3.94 -3.04
CA GLY A 128 12.63 -4.28 -2.63
C GLY A 128 11.57 -3.79 -3.60
N MET A 129 10.31 -3.82 -3.15
CA MET A 129 9.15 -3.41 -3.93
C MET A 129 8.13 -2.71 -3.04
N TRP A 130 7.60 -1.59 -3.53
CA TRP A 130 6.45 -0.91 -2.94
C TRP A 130 5.16 -1.37 -3.61
N ILE A 131 4.10 -1.54 -2.82
CA ILE A 131 2.73 -1.56 -3.31
C ILE A 131 1.95 -0.51 -2.52
N ALA A 132 1.18 0.34 -3.17
CA ALA A 132 0.42 1.40 -2.52
C ALA A 132 -1.04 1.40 -2.97
N THR A 133 -1.92 1.75 -2.03
CA THR A 133 -3.29 2.18 -2.31
C THR A 133 -3.29 3.57 -2.94
N PRO A 134 -4.45 4.03 -3.45
CA PRO A 134 -4.59 5.43 -3.83
C PRO A 134 -4.36 6.42 -2.70
N SER A 135 -4.76 6.10 -1.46
CA SER A 135 -4.47 6.93 -0.29
C SER A 135 -2.96 7.03 -0.03
N GLY A 136 -2.23 5.92 -0.16
CA GLY A 136 -0.77 5.85 -0.01
C GLY A 136 0.02 6.36 -1.22
N SER A 137 -0.62 6.54 -2.38
CA SER A 137 0.04 6.94 -3.64
C SER A 137 0.72 8.31 -3.62
N SER A 138 0.50 9.12 -2.57
CA SER A 138 1.13 10.41 -2.36
C SER A 138 2.28 10.39 -1.33
N ALA A 139 2.60 9.22 -0.78
CA ALA A 139 3.61 9.03 0.26
C ALA A 139 4.91 8.41 -0.31
N ALA A 140 5.41 7.33 0.29
CA ALA A 140 6.72 6.75 -0.04
C ALA A 140 6.86 6.38 -1.52
N ILE A 141 5.82 5.78 -2.12
CA ILE A 141 5.87 5.37 -3.53
C ILE A 141 5.98 6.57 -4.48
N PHE A 142 5.39 7.71 -4.16
CA PHE A 142 5.47 8.93 -4.99
C PHE A 142 6.91 9.43 -5.06
N ASN A 143 7.57 9.52 -3.90
CA ASN A 143 8.96 9.95 -3.81
C ASN A 143 9.93 8.99 -4.51
N ALA A 144 9.54 7.74 -4.67
CA ALA A 144 10.33 6.71 -5.32
C ALA A 144 10.10 6.65 -6.85
N GLY A 145 9.26 7.52 -7.41
CA GLY A 145 8.98 7.61 -8.86
C GLY A 145 7.57 7.16 -9.27
N GLY A 146 6.72 6.79 -8.30
CA GLY A 146 5.32 6.50 -8.51
C GLY A 146 4.47 7.73 -8.85
N PHE A 147 3.20 7.50 -9.16
CA PHE A 147 2.23 8.57 -9.48
C PHE A 147 1.06 8.60 -8.50
N LYS A 148 0.43 9.78 -8.35
CA LYS A 148 -0.79 9.93 -7.55
C LYS A 148 -1.97 9.27 -8.24
N MET A 149 -2.82 8.62 -7.47
CA MET A 149 -4.03 7.94 -7.96
C MET A 149 -5.31 8.65 -7.48
N ASP A 150 -6.43 8.43 -8.15
CA ASP A 150 -7.75 8.85 -7.63
C ASP A 150 -8.03 8.08 -6.34
N ILE A 151 -8.26 8.81 -5.25
CA ILE A 151 -8.49 8.27 -3.90
C ILE A 151 -9.70 7.31 -3.82
N ARG A 152 -10.63 7.40 -4.77
CA ARG A 152 -11.80 6.51 -4.87
C ARG A 152 -11.55 5.27 -5.73
N SER A 153 -10.41 5.18 -6.40
CA SER A 153 -10.03 4.01 -7.18
C SER A 153 -9.87 2.80 -6.27
N ARG A 154 -10.12 1.61 -6.81
CA ARG A 154 -9.78 0.34 -6.17
C ARG A 154 -8.46 -0.24 -6.68
N ASN A 155 -7.90 0.37 -7.71
CA ASN A 155 -6.62 -0.02 -8.26
C ASN A 155 -5.52 0.18 -7.20
N LEU A 156 -4.51 -0.68 -7.23
CA LEU A 156 -3.26 -0.49 -6.50
C LEU A 156 -2.16 -0.11 -7.48
N GLN A 157 -1.08 0.48 -6.99
CA GLN A 157 0.14 0.70 -7.77
C GLN A 157 1.27 -0.08 -7.12
N TYR A 158 2.09 -0.75 -7.93
CA TYR A 158 3.30 -1.39 -7.46
C TYR A 158 4.52 -0.83 -8.19
N MET A 159 5.67 -0.87 -7.51
CA MET A 159 6.93 -0.41 -8.07
C MET A 159 8.11 -1.17 -7.47
N VAL A 160 8.83 -1.90 -8.31
CA VAL A 160 10.14 -2.50 -8.00
C VAL A 160 11.17 -1.38 -7.90
N ARG A 161 11.90 -1.36 -6.78
CA ARG A 161 12.88 -0.30 -6.47
C ARG A 161 14.27 -0.67 -6.96
N GLU A 162 14.93 0.23 -7.69
CA GLU A 162 16.34 0.07 -8.07
C GLU A 162 16.64 -1.32 -8.66
N HIS A 163 15.79 -1.77 -9.59
CA HIS A 163 15.93 -3.08 -10.22
C HIS A 163 17.28 -3.17 -10.95
N MET A 164 18.13 -4.11 -10.54
CA MET A 164 19.38 -4.42 -11.22
C MET A 164 19.06 -5.15 -12.53
N ILE A 165 19.12 -4.42 -13.63
CA ILE A 165 18.81 -4.90 -14.97
C ILE A 165 20.12 -4.89 -15.76
N GLU A 166 20.59 -6.06 -16.16
CA GLU A 166 21.83 -6.22 -16.93
C GLU A 166 21.70 -5.65 -18.36
N GLU A 167 22.83 -5.24 -18.94
CA GLU A 167 22.88 -4.84 -20.35
C GLU A 167 22.47 -6.01 -21.25
N GLY A 168 21.47 -5.79 -22.10
CA GLY A 168 20.87 -6.82 -22.97
C GLY A 168 19.56 -7.39 -22.44
N MET A 169 19.22 -7.15 -21.17
CA MET A 169 17.86 -7.42 -20.68
C MET A 169 16.87 -6.44 -21.32
N THR A 170 15.77 -7.00 -21.79
CA THR A 170 14.82 -6.32 -22.67
C THR A 170 14.11 -5.15 -21.98
N HIS A 171 13.90 -4.07 -22.73
CA HIS A 171 13.25 -2.83 -22.25
C HIS A 171 11.89 -3.06 -21.56
N HIS A 172 11.19 -4.16 -21.90
CA HIS A 172 9.91 -4.51 -21.29
C HIS A 172 10.01 -4.83 -19.79
N LEU A 173 11.15 -5.33 -19.31
CA LEU A 173 11.36 -5.63 -17.88
C LEU A 173 11.51 -4.36 -17.04
N LYS A 174 12.02 -3.28 -17.65
CA LYS A 174 12.06 -1.94 -17.01
C LYS A 174 10.65 -1.40 -16.82
N SER A 175 9.78 -1.51 -17.82
CA SER A 175 8.40 -1.04 -17.74
C SER A 175 7.49 -1.94 -16.90
N ALA A 176 7.76 -3.26 -16.85
CA ALA A 176 6.92 -4.20 -16.10
C ALA A 176 7.15 -4.14 -14.59
N GLY A 177 8.23 -3.49 -14.12
CA GLY A 177 8.51 -3.29 -12.71
C GLY A 177 7.64 -2.22 -12.03
N HIS A 178 6.91 -1.40 -12.79
CA HIS A 178 6.10 -0.30 -12.25
C HIS A 178 4.78 -0.21 -13.01
N SER A 179 3.68 -0.59 -12.36
CA SER A 179 2.37 -0.51 -12.99
C SER A 179 1.24 -0.56 -11.95
N ILE A 180 0.03 -0.76 -12.45
CA ILE A 180 -1.21 -0.86 -11.69
C ILE A 180 -1.57 -2.33 -11.49
N ILE A 181 -2.19 -2.64 -10.35
CA ILE A 181 -2.95 -3.88 -10.11
C ILE A 181 -4.42 -3.49 -10.15
N ARG A 182 -5.18 -4.05 -11.09
CA ARG A 182 -6.62 -3.84 -11.23
C ARG A 182 -7.41 -4.75 -10.28
N PRO A 183 -8.72 -4.49 -10.07
CA PRO A 183 -9.54 -5.30 -9.18
C PRO A 183 -9.73 -6.75 -9.66
N ASP A 184 -9.43 -7.08 -10.91
CA ASP A 184 -9.45 -8.45 -11.45
C ASP A 184 -8.04 -9.07 -11.53
N GLU A 185 -7.04 -8.40 -10.94
CA GLU A 185 -5.64 -8.80 -10.98
C GLU A 185 -5.07 -8.98 -9.57
N MET A 186 -3.95 -9.70 -9.49
CA MET A 186 -3.16 -9.85 -8.28
C MET A 186 -1.68 -9.92 -8.60
N LEU A 187 -0.84 -9.50 -7.65
CA LEU A 187 0.57 -9.83 -7.68
C LEU A 187 0.84 -11.12 -6.93
N LYS A 188 1.66 -11.97 -7.53
CA LYS A 188 2.30 -13.11 -6.89
C LYS A 188 3.79 -12.90 -6.85
N LEU A 189 4.37 -13.12 -5.68
CA LEU A 189 5.79 -13.07 -5.46
C LEU A 189 6.24 -14.38 -4.86
N ARG A 190 7.32 -14.94 -5.39
CA ARG A 190 8.05 -16.03 -4.73
C ARG A 190 9.38 -15.50 -4.24
N TRP A 191 9.56 -15.48 -2.92
CA TRP A 191 10.76 -14.95 -2.28
C TRP A 191 11.95 -15.90 -2.46
N ASN A 192 13.07 -15.37 -2.94
CA ASN A 192 14.27 -16.13 -3.33
C ASN A 192 15.52 -15.69 -2.54
N SER A 193 15.35 -14.94 -1.45
CA SER A 193 16.43 -14.60 -0.51
C SER A 193 16.24 -15.36 0.81
N GLN A 194 17.33 -15.58 1.56
CA GLN A 194 17.26 -16.32 2.83
C GLN A 194 16.43 -15.62 3.90
N ASN A 195 16.48 -14.28 3.93
CA ASN A 195 15.75 -13.44 4.86
C ASN A 195 15.08 -12.33 4.07
N GLY A 196 13.88 -11.94 4.47
CA GLY A 196 13.15 -10.78 3.96
C GLY A 196 12.11 -10.31 4.97
N ALA A 197 11.35 -9.29 4.60
CA ALA A 197 10.21 -8.85 5.37
C ALA A 197 9.15 -8.16 4.51
N VAL A 198 7.90 -8.29 4.92
CA VAL A 198 6.77 -7.45 4.50
C VAL A 198 6.46 -6.48 5.64
N TYR A 199 6.51 -5.19 5.35
CA TYR A 199 6.09 -4.12 6.24
C TYR A 199 4.74 -3.58 5.78
N VAL A 200 3.83 -3.36 6.73
CA VAL A 200 2.44 -2.95 6.47
C VAL A 200 2.23 -1.58 7.10
N ASP A 201 1.93 -0.57 6.27
CA ASP A 201 1.76 0.84 6.68
C ASP A 201 2.94 1.37 7.53
N GLY A 202 4.16 1.08 7.06
CA GLY A 202 5.40 1.44 7.76
C GLY A 202 5.87 0.37 8.75
N GLN A 203 6.58 0.80 9.80
CA GLN A 203 7.33 -0.12 10.66
C GLN A 203 6.50 -0.87 11.72
N HIS A 204 5.24 -0.47 11.92
CA HIS A 204 4.44 -0.92 13.07
C HIS A 204 3.99 -2.38 12.96
N PHE A 205 3.84 -2.88 11.74
CA PHE A 205 3.57 -4.30 11.51
C PHE A 205 4.58 -4.85 10.50
N LYS A 206 5.24 -5.93 10.91
CA LYS A 206 6.28 -6.63 10.15
C LYS A 206 5.98 -8.12 10.15
N HIS A 207 6.05 -8.73 8.97
CA HIS A 207 6.11 -10.18 8.80
C HIS A 207 7.45 -10.55 8.20
N ASN A 208 8.19 -11.46 8.83
CA ASN A 208 9.47 -11.95 8.27
C ASN A 208 9.19 -12.91 7.11
N LEU A 209 10.06 -12.91 6.12
CA LEU A 209 10.03 -13.83 4.99
C LEU A 209 11.27 -14.71 4.99
N GLU A 210 11.09 -15.96 4.61
CA GLU A 210 12.12 -16.97 4.42
C GLU A 210 12.14 -17.46 2.97
N LEU A 211 13.23 -18.14 2.61
CA LEU A 211 13.41 -18.66 1.26
C LEU A 211 12.23 -19.55 0.85
N GLY A 212 11.60 -19.21 -0.29
CA GLY A 212 10.51 -19.98 -0.87
C GLY A 212 9.12 -19.48 -0.48
N ASP A 213 8.99 -18.55 0.46
CA ASP A 213 7.70 -17.95 0.82
C ASP A 213 7.01 -17.34 -0.41
N GLU A 214 5.70 -17.55 -0.49
CA GLU A 214 4.85 -16.95 -1.49
C GLU A 214 4.05 -15.79 -0.90
N ILE A 215 4.09 -14.65 -1.57
CA ILE A 215 3.33 -13.46 -1.19
C ILE A 215 2.30 -13.20 -2.27
N ARG A 216 1.04 -13.03 -1.88
CA ARG A 216 -0.06 -12.63 -2.78
C ARG A 216 -0.65 -11.31 -2.33
N VAL A 217 -0.86 -10.40 -3.28
CA VAL A 217 -1.30 -9.04 -3.01
C VAL A 217 -2.43 -8.63 -3.95
N ASP A 218 -3.52 -8.10 -3.39
CA ASP A 218 -4.70 -7.65 -4.13
C ASP A 218 -5.49 -6.55 -3.41
N SER A 219 -6.55 -6.04 -4.05
CA SER A 219 -7.39 -4.92 -3.57
C SER A 219 -8.71 -5.35 -2.90
N HIS A 220 -8.82 -6.58 -2.41
CA HIS A 220 -10.06 -7.18 -1.84
C HIS A 220 -10.07 -7.23 -0.33
N ALA A 221 -9.20 -6.46 0.33
CA ALA A 221 -9.46 -6.14 1.73
C ALA A 221 -10.78 -5.35 1.86
N PRO A 222 -11.52 -5.49 2.98
CA PRO A 222 -12.69 -4.67 3.23
C PRO A 222 -12.34 -3.18 3.15
N TYR A 223 -13.23 -2.33 2.65
CA TYR A 223 -12.99 -0.90 2.60
C TYR A 223 -12.79 -0.32 4.01
N LEU A 224 -12.05 0.79 4.10
CA LEU A 224 -12.09 1.63 5.28
C LEU A 224 -13.12 2.74 5.05
N LYS A 225 -14.13 2.82 5.92
CA LYS A 225 -15.01 3.99 6.00
C LYS A 225 -14.29 5.08 6.79
N ILE A 226 -14.03 6.22 6.17
CA ILE A 226 -13.29 7.29 6.83
C ILE A 226 -13.88 8.65 6.48
N PHE A 227 -13.93 9.53 7.48
CA PHE A 227 -14.12 10.96 7.30
C PHE A 227 -12.74 11.60 7.15
N ASP A 228 -12.41 12.00 5.94
CA ASP A 228 -11.22 12.75 5.57
C ASP A 228 -11.59 14.02 4.79
N GLN A 229 -10.62 14.91 4.55
CA GLN A 229 -10.86 16.15 3.79
C GLN A 229 -11.25 15.95 2.33
N ARG A 230 -11.31 14.69 1.85
CA ARG A 230 -11.59 14.30 0.47
C ARG A 230 -12.82 13.37 0.41
N SER A 231 -13.62 13.34 1.48
CA SER A 231 -14.86 12.55 1.61
C SER A 231 -16.03 13.30 1.01
#